data_AF-A0A8G2BHM0-F1
#
_entry.id   AF-A0A8G2BHM0-F1
#
_cell.length_a   1.000
_cell.length_b   1.000
_cell.length_c   1.000
_cell.angle_alpha   90.00
_cell.angle_beta   90.00
_cell.angle_gamma   90.00
#
_symmetry.space_group_name_H-M   'P 1'
#
loop_
_entity.id
_entity.type
_entity.pdbx_description
1 polymer ?
#
loop_
_entity_poly.entity_id
_entity_poly.type
_entity_poly.pdbx_seq_one_letter_code
_entity_poly.pdbx_strand_id
1 'polypeptide(L)' 'MTRMVTDKAFALLSQSVADIVGNETKIATALMRAINSGSSVDLMMAQASFEDLDVATRRQIHGHAMRLADTVH' A
#
# COMPACT_ATOMS: atom_id res chain seq x y z
N MET A 1 -16.38 3.69 -13.20
CA MET A 1 -15.78 2.39 -12.81
C MET A 1 -14.37 2.51 -12.22
N THR A 2 -13.56 3.50 -12.59
CA THR A 2 -12.17 3.65 -12.14
C THR A 2 -11.99 3.93 -10.64
N ARG A 3 -12.85 4.75 -10.03
CA ARG A 3 -12.72 5.13 -8.60
C ARG A 3 -12.79 3.93 -7.65
N MET A 4 -13.78 3.06 -7.81
CA MET A 4 -13.94 1.85 -6.97
C MET A 4 -12.79 0.85 -7.11
N VAL A 5 -12.23 0.71 -8.33
CA VAL A 5 -11.08 -0.18 -8.57
C VAL A 5 -9.84 0.37 -7.87
N THR A 6 -9.62 1.67 -7.95
CA THR A 6 -8.53 2.36 -7.27
C THR A 6 -8.65 2.27 -5.74
N ASP A 7 -9.85 2.45 -5.20
CA ASP A 7 -10.10 2.36 -3.76
C ASP A 7 -9.85 0.93 -3.23
N LYS A 8 -10.28 -0.10 -3.97
CA LYS A 8 -10.02 -1.51 -3.62
C LYS A 8 -8.53 -1.84 -3.69
N ALA A 9 -7.82 -1.37 -4.71
CA ALA A 9 -6.38 -1.57 -4.84
C ALA A 9 -5.60 -0.91 -3.68
N PHE A 10 -6.00 0.31 -3.29
CA PHE A 10 -5.40 1.00 -2.15
C PHE A 10 -5.67 0.28 -0.82
N ALA A 11 -6.88 -0.23 -0.61
CA ALA A 11 -7.20 -1.00 0.58
C ALA A 11 -6.34 -2.27 0.71
N LEU A 12 -6.18 -3.02 -0.40
CA LEU A 12 -5.34 -4.22 -0.43
C LEU A 12 -3.87 -3.92 -0.18
N LEU A 13 -3.36 -2.83 -0.76
CA LEU A 13 -2.00 -2.38 -0.53
C LEU A 13 -1.79 -1.95 0.93
N SER A 14 -2.72 -1.19 1.50
CA SER A 14 -2.67 -0.75 2.89
C SER A 14 -2.69 -1.92 3.86
N GLN A 15 -3.55 -2.91 3.62
CA GLN A 15 -3.59 -4.14 4.41
C GLN A 15 -2.27 -4.92 4.30
N SER A 16 -1.69 -4.99 3.10
CA SER A 16 -0.44 -5.74 2.91
C SER A 16 0.77 -5.08 3.55
N VAL A 17 0.83 -3.74 3.53
CA VAL A 17 1.85 -2.99 4.27
C VAL A 17 1.65 -3.20 5.77
N ALA A 18 0.42 -3.08 6.27
CA ALA A 18 0.09 -3.33 7.68
C ALA A 18 0.55 -4.72 8.16
N ASP A 19 0.26 -5.77 7.41
CA ASP A 19 0.52 -7.15 7.80
C ASP A 19 2.01 -7.53 7.75
N ILE A 20 2.78 -6.94 6.84
CA ILE A 20 4.19 -7.32 6.61
C ILE A 20 5.15 -6.43 7.40
N VAL A 21 4.96 -5.11 7.36
CA VAL A 21 5.90 -4.16 7.99
C VAL A 21 5.36 -3.55 9.27
N GLY A 22 4.06 -3.64 9.53
CA GLY A 22 3.41 -3.08 10.71
C GLY A 22 2.85 -1.67 10.51
N ASN A 23 1.79 -1.38 11.25
CA ASN A 23 1.01 -0.14 11.15
C ASN A 23 1.72 1.12 11.64
N GLU A 24 2.76 0.97 12.45
CA GLU A 24 3.51 2.09 13.04
C GLU A 24 4.70 2.53 12.17
N THR A 25 4.84 1.94 10.98
CA THR A 25 5.95 2.26 10.08
C THR A 25 5.72 3.54 9.30
N LYS A 26 6.83 4.17 8.89
CA LYS A 26 6.83 5.37 8.03
C LYS A 26 6.02 5.14 6.76
N ILE A 27 6.16 3.97 6.13
CA ILE A 27 5.41 3.62 4.93
C ILE A 27 3.91 3.46 5.21
N ALA A 28 3.49 2.78 6.28
CA ALA A 28 2.07 2.68 6.63
C ALA A 28 1.44 4.06 6.84
N THR A 29 2.16 4.96 7.51
CA THR A 29 1.71 6.33 7.77
C THR A 29 1.68 7.18 6.49
N ALA A 30 2.67 7.03 5.61
CA ALA A 30 2.72 7.74 4.33
C ALA A 30 1.61 7.26 3.39
N LEU A 31 1.35 5.94 3.35
CA LEU A 31 0.31 5.35 2.54
C LEU A 31 -1.08 5.80 3.00
N MET A 32 -1.37 5.77 4.30
CA MET A 32 -2.62 6.29 4.85
C MET A 32 -2.84 7.77 4.53
N ARG A 33 -1.79 8.59 4.63
CA ARG A 33 -1.87 10.01 4.24
C ARG A 33 -2.21 10.16 2.75
N ALA A 34 -1.54 9.41 1.88
CA ALA A 34 -1.77 9.46 0.44
C ALA A 34 -3.20 9.01 0.06
N ILE A 35 -3.71 7.95 0.70
CA ILE A 35 -5.08 7.46 0.47
C ILE A 35 -6.11 8.50 0.90
N ASN A 36 -5.91 9.13 2.05
CA ASN A 36 -6.87 10.09 2.61
C ASN A 36 -6.85 11.45 1.89
N SER A 37 -5.68 11.93 1.46
CA SER A 37 -5.56 13.24 0.84
C SER A 37 -5.83 13.20 -0.67
N GLY A 38 -5.53 12.08 -1.33
CA GLY A 38 -5.53 11.98 -2.79
C GLY A 38 -4.51 12.91 -3.48
N SER A 39 -3.61 13.52 -2.71
CA SER A 39 -2.61 14.47 -3.21
C SER A 39 -1.48 13.73 -3.91
N SER A 40 -1.11 14.21 -5.10
CA SER A 40 0.05 13.69 -5.84
C SER A 40 1.33 13.77 -5.02
N VAL A 41 1.48 14.76 -4.15
CA VAL A 41 2.65 14.93 -3.28
C VAL A 41 2.71 13.81 -2.23
N ASP A 42 1.58 13.50 -1.60
CA ASP A 42 1.52 12.44 -0.58
C ASP A 42 1.72 11.06 -1.21
N LEU A 43 1.18 10.84 -2.41
CA LEU A 43 1.44 9.62 -3.19
C LEU A 43 2.93 9.46 -3.51
N MET A 44 3.61 10.54 -3.89
CA MET A 44 5.05 10.52 -4.18
C MET A 44 5.87 10.20 -2.92
N MET A 45 5.48 10.74 -1.77
CA MET A 45 6.11 10.43 -0.47
C MET A 45 5.89 8.98 -0.03
N ALA A 46 4.68 8.44 -0.26
CA ALA A 46 4.38 7.05 -0.01
C ALA A 46 5.19 6.12 -0.92
N GLN A 47 5.34 6.48 -2.19
CA GLN A 47 6.18 5.74 -3.13
C GLN A 47 7.66 5.74 -2.70
N ALA A 48 8.21 6.91 -2.36
CA ALA A 48 9.60 6.99 -1.89
C ALA A 48 9.82 6.15 -0.62
N SER A 49 8.89 6.23 0.33
CA SER A 49 8.94 5.40 1.56
C SER A 49 8.83 3.90 1.27
N PHE A 50 8.17 3.51 0.18
CA PHE A 50 8.06 2.12 -0.24
C PHE A 50 9.36 1.66 -0.92
N GLU A 51 9.97 2.51 -1.73
CA GLU A 51 11.23 2.25 -2.42
C GLU A 51 12.42 2.13 -1.46
N ASP A 52 12.36 2.80 -0.31
CA ASP A 52 13.32 2.68 0.80
C ASP A 52 13.30 1.28 1.46
N LEU A 53 12.24 0.50 1.27
CA LEU A 53 12.18 -0.89 1.77
C LEU A 53 13.12 -1.79 0.95
N ASP A 54 13.72 -2.76 1.64
CA ASP A 54 14.53 -3.76 0.97
C ASP A 54 13.70 -4.57 -0.04
N VAL A 55 14.39 -5.15 -1.03
CA VAL A 55 13.75 -5.85 -2.16
C VAL A 55 12.93 -7.05 -1.69
N ALA A 56 13.34 -7.74 -0.62
CA ALA A 56 12.61 -8.91 -0.13
C ALA A 56 11.28 -8.49 0.49
N THR A 57 11.28 -7.44 1.33
CA THR A 57 10.08 -6.87 1.93
C THR A 57 9.09 -6.38 0.88
N ARG A 58 9.55 -5.65 -0.15
CA ARG A 58 8.67 -5.21 -1.25
C ARG A 58 8.02 -6.37 -2.00
N ARG A 59 8.78 -7.44 -2.25
CA ARG A 59 8.24 -8.66 -2.89
C ARG A 59 7.20 -9.35 -2.00
N GLN A 60 7.41 -9.39 -0.69
CA GLN A 60 6.44 -9.95 0.25
C GLN A 60 5.14 -9.13 0.27
N ILE A 61 5.23 -7.80 0.33
CA ILE A 61 4.05 -6.93 0.28
C ILE A 61 3.27 -7.15 -1.02
N HIS A 62 3.96 -7.17 -2.17
CA HIS A 62 3.32 -7.39 -3.46
C HIS A 62 2.64 -8.78 -3.54
N GLY A 63 3.34 -9.84 -3.15
CA GLY A 63 2.79 -11.19 -3.15
C GLY A 63 1.60 -11.35 -2.20
N HIS A 64 1.63 -10.69 -1.05
CA HIS A 64 0.49 -10.68 -0.12
C HIS A 64 -0.72 -9.94 -0.69
N ALA A 65 -0.51 -8.77 -1.31
CA ALA A 65 -1.58 -8.00 -1.95
C ALA A 65 -2.28 -8.79 -3.07
N MET A 66 -1.52 -9.52 -3.87
CA MET A 66 -2.09 -10.40 -4.92
C MET A 66 -2.90 -11.54 -4.31
N ARG A 67 -2.38 -12.22 -3.29
CA ARG A 67 -3.13 -13.27 -2.59
C ARG A 67 -4.44 -12.74 -2.01
N LEU A 68 -4.42 -11.58 -1.36
CA LEU A 68 -5.65 -10.95 -0.83
C LEU A 68 -6.64 -10.60 -1.95
N ALA A 69 -6.17 -10.20 -3.14
CA ALA A 69 -7.04 -9.91 -4.27
C ALA A 69 -7.75 -11.18 -4.78
N ASP A 70 -7.05 -12.32 -4.77
CA ASP A 70 -7.59 -13.62 -5.17
C ASP A 70 -8.59 -14.19 -4.15
N THR A 71 -8.43 -13.91 -2.85
CA THR A 71 -9.38 -14.36 -1.81
C THR A 71 -10.67 -13.55 -1.74
N VAL A 72 -10.72 -12.37 -2.37
CA VAL A 72 -11.88 -11.44 -2.35
C VAL A 72 -12.66 -11.51 -3.68
N HIS A 73 -12.65 -12.68 -4.32
CA HIS A 73 -13.55 -13.11 -5.41
C HIS A 73 -14.58 -14.09 -4.86
#